data_AF-A0A6L3XI20-F1
#
_entry.id   AF-A0A6L3XI20-F1
#
_cell.length_a   1.000
_cell.length_b   1.000
_cell.length_c   1.000
_cell.angle_alpha   90.00
_cell.angle_beta   90.00
_cell.angle_gamma   90.00
#
_symmetry.space_group_name_H-M   'P 1'
#
loop_
_entity.id
_entity.type
_entity.pdbx_description
1 polymer ?
#
loop_
_entity_poly.entity_id
_entity_poly.type
_entity_poly.pdbx_seq_one_letter_code
_entity_poly.pdbx_strand_id
1 'polypeptide(L)'
;MDKTAALASDILLGIGGEKNIQRLENCMTRVRVEVHNDEKLDLTRLKQLPGVSGYVKQGQQHQLIVGPGKAAQVVDAMRALMTGSETAPAFDDAERTKAQAKAKYKAPMSDALRQLANVFIPLIPAFIASGLITGIINILKRPDIVGNFATQYPNLLGILAIFGSAVFAIRD
;
A
#
# COMPACT_ATOMS: atom_id res chain seq x y z
N MET A 1 -17.52 -8.80 -13.82
CA MET A 1 -16.95 -7.53 -13.34
C MET A 1 -17.99 -6.64 -12.64
N ASP A 2 -19.29 -6.84 -12.87
CA ASP A 2 -20.35 -5.97 -12.32
C ASP A 2 -20.56 -6.03 -10.80
N LYS A 3 -20.36 -7.20 -10.17
CA LYS A 3 -20.65 -7.35 -8.73
C LYS A 3 -19.79 -6.44 -7.84
N THR A 4 -18.54 -6.20 -8.22
CA THR A 4 -17.63 -5.34 -7.45
C THR A 4 -17.93 -3.86 -7.66
N ALA A 5 -18.26 -3.47 -8.89
CA ALA A 5 -18.65 -2.09 -9.21
C ALA A 5 -19.99 -1.71 -8.55
N ALA A 6 -20.96 -2.62 -8.57
CA ALA A 6 -22.23 -2.46 -7.86
C ALA A 6 -22.01 -2.31 -6.35
N LEU A 7 -21.22 -3.20 -5.74
CA LEU A 7 -20.88 -3.13 -4.32
C LEU A 7 -20.16 -1.82 -3.97
N ALA A 8 -19.22 -1.36 -4.81
CA ALA A 8 -18.52 -0.09 -4.62
C ALA A 8 -19.48 1.10 -4.64
N SER A 9 -20.41 1.15 -5.62
CA SER A 9 -21.43 2.18 -5.71
C SER A 9 -22.36 2.18 -4.48
N ASP A 10 -22.81 1.00 -4.06
CA ASP A 10 -23.67 0.84 -2.88
C ASP A 10 -22.98 1.26 -1.58
N ILE A 11 -21.69 0.94 -1.44
CA ILE A 11 -20.88 1.38 -0.30
C ILE A 11 -20.74 2.90 -0.32
N LEU A 12 -20.47 3.51 -1.49
CA LEU A 12 -20.33 4.95 -1.64
C LEU A 12 -21.62 5.69 -1.26
N LEU A 13 -22.78 5.16 -1.68
CA LEU A 13 -24.09 5.66 -1.28
C LEU A 13 -24.31 5.54 0.24
N GLY A 14 -24.02 4.38 0.82
CA GLY A 14 -24.19 4.14 2.26
C GLY A 14 -23.27 4.98 3.15
N ILE A 15 -22.16 5.49 2.62
CA ILE A 15 -21.24 6.38 3.34
C ILE A 15 -21.70 7.85 3.30
N GLY A 16 -22.71 8.18 2.50
CA GLY A 16 -23.17 9.57 2.31
C GLY A 16 -22.48 10.28 1.13
N GLY A 17 -21.93 9.52 0.19
CA GLY A 17 -21.31 10.00 -1.04
C GLY A 17 -19.84 10.38 -0.90
N GLU A 18 -19.21 10.66 -2.04
CA GLU A 18 -17.78 11.00 -2.15
C GLU A 18 -17.35 12.17 -1.25
N LYS A 19 -18.23 13.17 -1.10
CA LYS A 19 -17.96 14.39 -0.33
C LYS A 19 -17.88 14.14 1.17
N ASN A 20 -18.38 13.00 1.64
CA ASN A 20 -18.29 12.62 3.04
C ASN A 20 -17.01 11.82 3.36
N ILE A 21 -16.24 11.39 2.35
CA ILE A 21 -15.04 10.56 2.53
C ILE A 21 -13.84 11.47 2.77
N GLN A 22 -13.26 11.38 3.96
CA GLN A 22 -11.99 12.03 4.30
C GLN A 22 -10.80 11.17 3.83
N ARG A 23 -10.89 9.85 4.01
CA ARG A 23 -9.83 8.92 3.63
C ARG A 23 -10.40 7.56 3.27
N LEU A 24 -9.84 6.94 2.22
CA LEU A 24 -10.25 5.62 1.73
C LEU A 24 -9.01 4.74 1.54
N GLU A 25 -8.95 3.61 2.25
CA GLU A 25 -7.87 2.64 2.19
C GLU A 25 -8.42 1.22 2.20
N ASN A 26 -7.59 0.23 1.83
CA ASN A 26 -7.89 -1.17 2.04
C ASN A 26 -6.71 -1.88 2.69
N CYS A 27 -6.99 -2.99 3.36
CA CYS A 27 -6.00 -4.01 3.66
C CYS A 27 -6.28 -5.26 2.80
N MET A 28 -5.95 -6.44 3.31
CA MET A 28 -6.18 -7.70 2.60
C MET A 28 -7.67 -8.06 2.51
N THR A 29 -8.44 -7.81 3.57
CA THR A 29 -9.84 -8.28 3.70
C THR A 29 -10.86 -7.19 4.03
N ARG A 30 -10.40 -5.95 4.27
CA ARG A 30 -11.26 -4.86 4.73
C ARG A 30 -11.09 -3.60 3.89
N VAL A 31 -12.21 -2.95 3.61
CA VAL A 31 -12.31 -1.58 3.12
C VAL A 31 -12.38 -0.66 4.33
N ARG A 32 -11.53 0.37 4.38
CA ARG A 32 -11.40 1.30 5.51
C ARG A 32 -11.72 2.71 5.03
N VAL A 33 -12.64 3.35 5.73
CA VAL A 33 -13.13 4.69 5.42
C VAL A 33 -13.07 5.56 6.67
N GLU A 34 -12.51 6.75 6.54
CA GLU A 34 -12.66 7.84 7.51
C GLU A 34 -13.60 8.86 6.87
N VAL A 35 -14.56 9.36 7.63
CA VAL A 35 -15.57 10.29 7.13
C VAL A 35 -15.53 11.64 7.82
N HIS A 36 -16.08 12.66 7.13
CA HIS A 36 -16.26 13.99 7.70
C HIS A 36 -17.44 14.06 8.66
N ASN A 37 -18.54 13.36 8.37
CA ASN A 37 -19.73 13.32 9.21
C ASN A 37 -20.24 11.89 9.36
N ASP A 38 -20.19 11.38 10.60
CA ASP A 38 -20.70 10.08 11.02
C ASP A 38 -22.22 9.93 10.82
N GLU A 39 -22.99 11.02 10.96
CA GLU A 39 -24.47 11.00 10.88
C GLU A 39 -24.98 10.69 9.47
N LYS A 40 -24.14 10.89 8.45
CA LYS A 40 -24.48 10.56 7.06
C LYS A 40 -24.24 9.09 6.71
N LEU A 41 -23.66 8.30 7.62
CA LEU A 41 -23.50 6.87 7.38
C LEU A 41 -24.80 6.11 7.64
N ASP A 42 -25.24 5.38 6.62
CA ASP A 42 -26.25 4.35 6.77
C ASP A 42 -25.59 3.02 7.13
N LEU A 43 -25.23 2.88 8.41
CA LEU A 43 -24.60 1.66 8.95
C LEU A 43 -25.50 0.42 8.80
N THR A 44 -26.82 0.59 8.81
CA THR A 44 -27.77 -0.51 8.67
C THR A 44 -27.71 -1.07 7.26
N ARG A 45 -27.79 -0.19 6.24
CA ARG A 45 -27.63 -0.58 4.84
C ARG A 45 -26.28 -1.19 4.58
N LEU A 46 -25.20 -0.54 5.03
CA LEU A 46 -23.82 -0.99 4.79
C LEU A 46 -23.55 -2.41 5.30
N LYS A 47 -24.14 -2.81 6.43
CA LYS A 47 -24.02 -4.18 6.98
C LYS A 47 -24.83 -5.22 6.20
N GLN A 48 -25.89 -4.80 5.51
CA GLN A 48 -26.77 -5.68 4.75
C GLN A 48 -26.34 -5.84 3.29
N LEU A 49 -25.32 -5.10 2.84
CA LEU A 49 -24.87 -5.17 1.46
C LEU A 49 -24.34 -6.57 1.10
N PRO A 50 -24.76 -7.13 -0.05
CA PRO A 50 -24.31 -8.44 -0.50
C PRO A 50 -22.81 -8.40 -0.79
N GLY A 51 -22.03 -9.15 0.01
CA GLY A 51 -20.56 -9.16 -0.08
C GLY A 51 -19.86 -8.47 1.09
N VAL A 52 -20.59 -7.80 1.98
CA VAL A 52 -20.09 -7.35 3.28
C VAL A 52 -20.41 -8.41 4.32
N SER A 53 -19.38 -9.01 4.92
CA SER A 53 -19.51 -10.01 5.98
C SER A 53 -19.60 -9.38 7.37
N GLY A 54 -19.25 -8.10 7.50
CA GLY A 54 -19.34 -7.40 8.78
C GLY A 54 -18.81 -5.98 8.72
N TYR A 55 -19.03 -5.27 9.82
CA TYR A 55 -18.62 -3.89 10.00
C TYR A 55 -17.97 -3.72 11.38
N VAL A 56 -16.87 -2.98 11.44
CA VAL A 56 -16.15 -2.65 12.67
C VAL A 56 -15.77 -1.17 12.65
N LYS A 57 -16.06 -0.43 13.73
CA LYS A 57 -15.52 0.92 13.96
C LYS A 57 -14.27 0.81 14.84
N GLN A 58 -13.15 1.39 14.41
CA GLN A 58 -11.90 1.43 15.16
C GLN A 58 -11.38 2.87 15.18
N GLY A 59 -11.59 3.57 16.29
CA GLY A 59 -11.32 5.01 16.37
C GLY A 59 -12.17 5.78 15.35
N GLN A 60 -11.49 6.54 14.49
CA GLN A 60 -12.12 7.30 13.39
C GLN A 60 -12.33 6.48 12.11
N GLN A 61 -11.86 5.22 12.06
CA GLN A 61 -12.01 4.36 10.88
C GLN A 61 -13.24 3.45 10.94
N HIS A 62 -14.02 3.50 9.87
CA HIS A 62 -15.11 2.59 9.53
C HIS A 62 -14.57 1.46 8.65
N GLN A 63 -14.64 0.22 9.11
CA GLN A 63 -14.09 -0.94 8.40
C GLN A 63 -15.20 -1.89 7.96
N LEU A 64 -15.32 -2.10 6.65
CA LEU A 64 -16.22 -3.07 6.04
C LEU A 64 -15.42 -4.31 5.67
N ILE A 65 -15.82 -5.47 6.18
CA ILE A 65 -15.18 -6.75 5.92
C ILE A 65 -15.80 -7.33 4.64
N VAL A 66 -15.03 -7.41 3.56
CA VAL A 66 -15.52 -7.88 2.25
C VAL A 66 -14.84 -9.17 1.76
N GLY A 67 -13.85 -9.64 2.53
CA GLY A 67 -13.10 -10.87 2.25
C GLY A 67 -11.80 -10.63 1.46
N PRO A 68 -10.91 -11.64 1.43
CA PRO A 68 -9.61 -11.54 0.77
C PRO A 68 -9.75 -11.34 -0.74
N GLY A 69 -8.86 -10.51 -1.32
CA GLY A 69 -8.82 -10.22 -2.76
C GLY A 69 -9.87 -9.23 -3.25
N LYS A 70 -11.04 -9.14 -2.59
CA LYS A 70 -12.11 -8.19 -2.95
C LYS A 70 -11.91 -6.78 -2.41
N ALA A 71 -11.24 -6.63 -1.27
CA ALA A 71 -11.10 -5.33 -0.61
C ALA A 71 -10.37 -4.29 -1.46
N ALA A 72 -9.29 -4.68 -2.15
CA ALA A 72 -8.59 -3.81 -3.08
C ALA A 72 -9.48 -3.42 -4.26
N GLN A 73 -10.10 -4.42 -4.91
CA GLN A 73 -10.97 -4.20 -6.07
C GLN A 73 -12.14 -3.26 -5.78
N VAL A 74 -12.74 -3.35 -4.59
CA VAL A 74 -13.82 -2.45 -4.16
C VAL A 74 -13.32 -1.03 -3.98
N VAL A 75 -12.16 -0.83 -3.33
CA VAL A 75 -11.58 0.51 -3.17
C VAL A 75 -11.20 1.13 -4.51
N ASP A 76 -10.62 0.35 -5.41
CA ASP A 76 -10.26 0.82 -6.75
C ASP A 76 -11.50 1.21 -7.56
N ALA A 77 -12.57 0.41 -7.48
CA ALA A 77 -13.85 0.73 -8.10
C ALA A 77 -14.49 1.98 -7.48
N MET A 78 -14.46 2.14 -6.15
CA MET A 78 -14.95 3.36 -5.49
C MET A 78 -14.17 4.59 -5.96
N ARG A 79 -12.84 4.50 -6.07
CA ARG A 79 -11.99 5.58 -6.58
C ARG A 79 -12.37 5.93 -8.02
N ALA A 80 -12.51 4.94 -8.89
CA ALA A 80 -12.90 5.15 -10.29
C ALA A 80 -14.26 5.86 -10.43
N LEU A 81 -15.20 5.56 -9.53
CA LEU A 81 -16.51 6.22 -9.48
C LEU A 81 -16.44 7.68 -8.99
N MET A 82 -15.51 8.00 -8.08
CA MET A 82 -15.33 9.35 -7.54
C MET A 82 -14.59 10.29 -8.51
N THR A 83 -13.63 9.77 -9.29
CA THR A 83 -12.82 10.61 -10.20
C THR A 83 -13.37 10.74 -11.61
N GLY A 84 -14.51 10.12 -11.91
CA GLY A 84 -15.12 10.20 -13.25
C GLY A 84 -14.23 9.54 -14.31
N SER A 85 -14.15 8.21 -14.27
CA SER A 85 -13.55 7.36 -15.31
C SER A 85 -12.01 7.38 -15.44
N GLU A 86 -11.51 6.25 -15.96
CA GLU A 86 -10.14 5.90 -16.31
C GLU A 86 -9.16 5.57 -15.17
N THR A 87 -9.22 4.29 -14.75
CA THR A 87 -8.05 3.56 -14.27
C THR A 87 -6.96 3.53 -15.33
N ALA A 88 -5.94 4.37 -15.19
CA ALA A 88 -4.65 4.16 -15.84
C ALA A 88 -3.89 3.02 -15.13
N PRO A 89 -3.17 2.15 -15.87
CA PRO A 89 -2.56 0.95 -15.33
C PRO A 89 -1.38 1.25 -14.41
N ALA A 90 -1.16 0.31 -13.49
CA ALA A 90 -0.17 0.32 -12.42
C ALA A 90 1.28 0.33 -12.91
N PHE A 91 1.79 1.51 -13.26
CA PHE A 91 3.24 1.75 -13.44
C PHE A 91 3.77 2.89 -12.58
N ASP A 92 2.95 3.49 -11.71
CA ASP A 92 3.28 4.69 -10.94
C ASP A 92 3.12 4.51 -9.40
N ASP A 93 3.41 3.29 -8.92
CA ASP A 93 3.29 2.93 -7.50
C ASP A 93 4.36 3.58 -6.61
N ALA A 94 5.46 4.07 -7.18
CA ALA A 94 6.53 4.72 -6.41
C ALA A 94 6.12 6.12 -5.92
N GLU A 95 5.46 6.93 -6.74
CA GLU A 95 5.01 8.27 -6.35
C GLU A 95 3.77 8.24 -5.46
N ARG A 96 2.83 7.31 -5.72
CA ARG A 96 1.65 7.10 -4.87
C ARG A 96 2.03 6.61 -3.47
N THR A 97 3.02 5.73 -3.35
CA THR A 97 3.54 5.29 -2.05
C THR A 97 4.22 6.44 -1.30
N LYS A 98 4.95 7.32 -1.99
CA LYS A 98 5.59 8.52 -1.42
C LYS A 98 4.55 9.52 -0.90
N ALA A 99 3.46 9.74 -1.65
CA ALA A 99 2.36 10.61 -1.24
C ALA A 99 1.57 10.03 -0.05
N GLN A 100 1.32 8.72 -0.05
CA GLN A 100 0.63 8.03 1.04
C GLN A 100 1.49 7.97 2.32
N ALA A 101 2.80 7.75 2.21
CA ALA A 101 3.72 7.84 3.34
C ALA A 101 3.66 9.24 3.96
N LYS A 102 3.80 10.30 3.16
CA LYS A 102 3.70 11.69 3.63
C LYS A 102 2.38 12.01 4.31
N ALA A 103 1.25 11.48 3.81
CA ALA A 103 -0.06 11.68 4.40
C ALA A 103 -0.25 10.93 5.73
N LYS A 104 0.35 9.73 5.86
CA LYS A 104 0.24 8.87 7.06
C LYS A 104 1.07 9.39 8.25
N TYR A 105 2.11 10.21 8.01
CA TYR A 105 2.92 10.85 9.05
C TYR A 105 2.36 12.20 9.57
N LYS A 106 1.08 12.50 9.29
CA LYS A 106 0.34 13.61 9.94
C LYS A 106 -0.10 13.33 11.39
N ALA A 107 0.39 12.27 12.04
CA ALA A 107 0.21 12.06 13.48
C ALA A 107 1.03 13.11 14.29
N PRO A 108 0.74 13.35 15.59
CA PRO A 108 1.36 14.41 16.41
C PRO A 108 2.77 13.98 16.83
N MET A 109 3.62 13.82 15.83
CA MET A 109 5.04 13.57 15.97
C MET A 109 5.71 14.94 15.95
N SER A 110 6.60 15.20 16.92
CA SER A 110 7.30 16.49 17.02
C SER A 110 7.98 16.88 15.70
N ASP A 111 8.09 18.18 15.42
CA ASP A 111 8.68 18.68 14.17
C ASP A 111 10.12 18.16 13.95
N ALA A 112 10.85 17.87 15.02
CA ALA A 112 12.15 17.21 14.98
C ALA A 112 12.10 15.80 14.35
N LEU A 113 11.12 14.98 14.72
CA LEU A 113 10.93 13.64 14.16
C LEU A 113 10.46 13.70 12.69
N ARG A 114 9.69 14.74 12.32
CA ARG A 114 9.29 14.98 10.92
C ARG A 114 10.46 15.39 10.05
N GLN A 115 11.33 16.27 10.55
CA GLN A 115 12.55 16.67 9.86
C GLN A 115 13.46 15.46 9.63
N LEU A 116 13.61 14.61 10.65
CA LEU A 116 14.34 13.35 10.53
C LEU A 116 13.71 12.42 9.47
N ALA A 117 12.39 12.19 9.52
CA ALA A 117 11.69 11.33 8.56
C ALA A 117 11.78 11.83 7.11
N ASN A 118 11.71 13.15 6.90
CA ASN A 118 11.82 13.76 5.56
C ASN A 118 13.18 13.51 4.91
N VAL A 119 14.25 13.38 5.69
CA VAL A 119 15.57 12.99 5.18
C VAL A 119 15.57 11.53 4.77
N PHE A 120 14.97 10.62 5.55
CA PHE A 120 15.04 9.19 5.25
C PHE A 120 14.07 8.70 4.17
N ILE A 121 12.90 9.30 4.00
CA ILE A 121 11.88 8.85 3.02
C ILE A 121 12.44 8.71 1.59
N PRO A 122 13.21 9.67 1.04
CA PRO A 122 13.82 9.53 -0.28
C PRO A 122 14.89 8.44 -0.36
N LEU A 123 15.51 8.05 0.77
CA LEU A 123 16.60 7.07 0.82
C LEU A 123 16.10 5.62 0.98
N ILE A 124 14.88 5.41 1.52
CA ILE A 124 14.30 4.07 1.77
C ILE A 124 14.34 3.17 0.51
N PRO A 125 13.94 3.62 -0.70
CA PRO A 125 13.94 2.74 -1.89
C PRO A 125 15.34 2.21 -2.24
N ALA A 126 16.37 3.05 -2.12
CA ALA A 126 17.76 2.67 -2.38
C ALA A 126 18.25 1.64 -1.35
N PHE A 127 17.94 1.84 -0.06
CA PHE A 127 18.29 0.88 0.99
C PHE A 127 17.59 -0.47 0.84
N ILE A 128 16.32 -0.49 0.44
CA ILE A 128 15.57 -1.73 0.20
C ILE A 128 16.18 -2.49 -0.97
N ALA A 129 16.45 -1.82 -2.10
CA ALA A 129 17.04 -2.45 -3.27
C ALA A 129 18.42 -3.06 -2.96
N SER A 130 19.28 -2.27 -2.31
CA SER A 130 20.61 -2.70 -1.87
C SER A 130 20.54 -3.92 -0.94
N GLY A 131 19.69 -3.89 0.10
CA GLY A 131 19.51 -5.01 1.03
C GLY A 131 18.99 -6.29 0.37
N LEU A 132 18.03 -6.17 -0.55
CA LEU A 132 17.51 -7.31 -1.32
C LEU A 132 18.58 -7.92 -2.23
N ILE A 133 19.36 -7.08 -2.94
CA ILE A 133 20.46 -7.54 -3.79
C ILE A 133 21.51 -8.29 -2.95
N THR A 134 21.93 -7.73 -1.81
CA THR A 134 22.88 -8.39 -0.90
C THR A 134 22.33 -9.70 -0.33
N GLY A 135 21.05 -9.75 0.03
CA GLY A 135 20.38 -10.97 0.49
C GLY A 135 20.41 -12.09 -0.56
N ILE A 136 20.09 -11.75 -1.81
CA ILE A 136 20.13 -12.70 -2.94
C ILE A 136 21.56 -13.18 -3.17
N ILE A 137 22.56 -12.30 -3.16
CA ILE A 137 23.98 -12.67 -3.31
C ILE A 137 24.41 -13.67 -2.24
N ASN A 138 23.98 -13.48 -0.99
CA ASN A 138 24.32 -14.39 0.10
C ASN A 138 23.72 -15.79 -0.08
N ILE A 139 22.55 -15.89 -0.71
CA ILE A 139 21.95 -17.19 -1.08
C ILE A 139 22.70 -17.79 -2.27
N LEU A 140 23.01 -17.00 -3.29
CA LEU A 140 23.73 -17.44 -4.49
C LEU A 140 25.17 -17.89 -4.22
N LYS A 141 25.75 -17.46 -3.09
CA LYS A 141 27.06 -17.92 -2.60
C LYS A 141 27.00 -19.26 -1.87
N ARG A 142 25.82 -19.78 -1.52
CA ARG A 142 25.69 -21.07 -0.81
C ARG A 142 25.67 -22.23 -1.79
N PRO A 143 26.72 -23.07 -1.83
CA PRO A 143 26.79 -24.21 -2.75
C PRO A 143 25.71 -25.26 -2.47
N ASP A 144 25.23 -25.36 -1.23
CA ASP A 144 24.18 -26.31 -0.83
C ASP A 144 22.80 -26.00 -1.46
N ILE A 145 22.57 -24.74 -1.86
CA ILE A 145 21.26 -24.28 -2.34
C ILE A 145 21.26 -24.16 -3.87
N VAL A 146 22.34 -23.60 -4.42
CA VAL A 146 22.42 -23.26 -5.86
C VAL A 146 23.59 -23.93 -6.58
N GLY A 147 24.27 -24.88 -5.93
CA GLY A 147 25.42 -25.58 -6.49
C GLY A 147 26.60 -24.65 -6.76
N ASN A 148 27.37 -24.96 -7.81
CA ASN A 148 28.61 -24.26 -8.15
C ASN A 148 28.38 -22.92 -8.89
N PHE A 149 27.19 -22.32 -8.80
CA PHE A 149 26.84 -21.06 -9.45
C PHE A 149 27.85 -19.94 -9.11
N ALA A 150 28.27 -19.87 -7.85
CA ALA A 150 29.25 -18.89 -7.38
C ALA A 150 30.62 -18.99 -8.07
N THR A 151 31.02 -20.22 -8.39
CA THR A 151 32.29 -20.50 -9.08
C THR A 151 32.16 -20.43 -10.60
N GLN A 152 30.95 -20.64 -11.15
CA GLN A 152 30.69 -20.57 -12.60
C GLN A 152 30.54 -19.13 -13.10
N TYR A 153 29.97 -18.24 -12.29
CA TYR A 153 29.73 -16.84 -12.67
C TYR A 153 30.29 -15.83 -11.66
N PRO A 154 31.61 -15.86 -11.39
CA PRO A 154 32.23 -14.99 -10.38
C PRO A 154 32.11 -13.50 -10.72
N ASN A 155 32.22 -13.15 -12.01
CA ASN A 155 32.11 -11.75 -12.47
C ASN A 155 30.70 -11.19 -12.30
N LEU A 156 29.66 -12.00 -12.56
CA LEU A 156 28.27 -11.60 -12.40
C LEU A 156 27.96 -11.31 -10.92
N LEU A 157 28.42 -12.19 -10.03
CA LEU A 157 28.32 -11.99 -8.58
C LEU A 157 29.12 -10.78 -8.10
N GLY A 158 30.28 -10.52 -8.68
CA GLY A 158 31.07 -9.33 -8.40
C GLY A 158 30.34 -8.03 -8.75
N ILE A 159 29.75 -7.97 -9.96
CA ILE A 159 28.96 -6.81 -10.40
C ILE A 159 27.74 -6.61 -9.51
N LEU A 160 26.99 -7.68 -9.24
CA LEU A 160 25.85 -7.64 -8.32
C LEU A 160 26.26 -7.18 -6.92
N ALA A 161 27.42 -7.61 -6.42
CA ALA A 161 27.95 -7.18 -5.13
C ALA A 161 28.27 -5.68 -5.11
N ILE A 162 28.87 -5.14 -6.18
CA ILE A 162 29.14 -3.70 -6.29
C ILE A 162 27.84 -2.90 -6.23
N PHE A 163 26.80 -3.28 -6.99
CA PHE A 163 25.50 -2.62 -6.92
C PHE A 163 24.82 -2.81 -5.57
N GLY A 164 24.93 -4.00 -4.98
CA GLY A 164 24.40 -4.31 -3.66
C GLY A 164 25.04 -3.49 -2.54
N SER A 165 26.35 -3.22 -2.61
CA SER A 165 27.06 -2.41 -1.60
C SER A 165 27.12 -0.92 -1.93
N ALA A 166 26.73 -0.49 -3.13
CA ALA A 166 26.88 0.90 -3.58
C ALA A 166 26.24 1.92 -2.62
N VAL A 167 25.06 1.62 -2.07
CA VAL A 167 24.36 2.51 -1.12
C VAL A 167 25.09 2.60 0.23
N PHE A 168 25.81 1.54 0.62
CA PHE A 168 26.58 1.51 1.86
C PHE A 168 27.99 2.07 1.71
N ALA A 169 28.55 2.06 0.48
CA ALA A 169 29.88 2.57 0.18
C ALA A 169 29.98 4.11 0.09
N ILE A 170 28.84 4.81 0.00
CA ILE A 170 28.79 6.30 -0.02
C ILE A 170 29.00 6.89 1.40
N ARG A 171 29.11 6.03 2.44
CA ARG A 171 29.20 6.44 3.85
C ARG A 171 30.61 6.40 4.45
N ASP A 172 31.66 6.28 3.63
CA ASP A 172 33.06 6.39 4.05
C ASP A 172 33.75 7.58 3.36
#